data_AF-A0A7W1N3U6-F1
#
_entry.id   AF-A0A7W1N3U6-F1
#
_cell.length_a   1.000
_cell.length_b   1.000
_cell.length_c   1.000
_cell.angle_alpha   90.00
_cell.angle_beta   90.00
_cell.angle_gamma   90.00
#
_symmetry.space_group_name_H-M   'P 1'
#
loop_
_entity.id
_entity.type
_entity.pdbx_description
1 polymer ?
#
loop_
_entity_poly.entity_id
_entity_poly.type
_entity_poly.pdbx_seq_one_letter_code
_entity_poly.pdbx_strand_id
1 'polypeptide(L)'
;MVFYGYGVPLGFWLLRAYGHPDVRMLMGSCAQWAEQAHRWSTDSPAEAVAPRLPLSEDATLIADRQAVEAAVESGAELLLDVRAPAEYHGERFWPSGASADVGRAGHIPGAVNVPIDLVRAEDGTLKPADELRTIFDAAGVTGEQPVIVYCTIGNRASEA
;
A
#
# COMPACT_ATOMS: atom_id res chain seq x y z
N MET A 1 17.93 4.08 -0.96
CA MET A 1 17.64 2.73 -0.41
C MET A 1 16.67 2.04 -1.35
N VAL A 2 16.88 0.76 -1.66
CA VAL A 2 16.02 -0.02 -2.57
C VAL A 2 15.44 -1.20 -1.82
N PHE A 3 14.11 -1.34 -1.84
CA PHE A 3 13.39 -2.48 -1.27
C PHE A 3 13.05 -3.51 -2.35
N TYR A 4 13.14 -4.79 -2.02
CA TYR A 4 12.70 -5.91 -2.85
C TYR A 4 12.19 -7.06 -1.96
N GLY A 5 11.40 -7.98 -2.52
CA GLY A 5 10.82 -9.11 -1.77
C GLY A 5 9.39 -8.85 -1.29
N TYR A 6 9.05 -9.34 -0.09
CA TYR A 6 7.70 -9.25 0.48
C TYR A 6 7.50 -7.96 1.29
N GLY A 7 6.35 -7.29 1.14
CA GLY A 7 6.02 -6.08 1.90
C GLY A 7 6.83 -4.84 1.50
N VAL A 8 7.38 -4.83 0.28
CA VAL A 8 8.19 -3.75 -0.29
C VAL A 8 7.49 -2.38 -0.22
N PRO A 9 6.20 -2.24 -0.58
CA PRO A 9 5.52 -0.95 -0.55
C PRO A 9 5.40 -0.35 0.85
N LEU A 10 5.15 -1.16 1.88
CA LEU A 10 5.08 -0.69 3.27
C LEU A 10 6.42 -0.11 3.74
N GLY A 11 7.53 -0.79 3.43
CA GLY A 11 8.87 -0.29 3.73
C GLY A 11 9.17 1.03 3.01
N PHE A 12 8.85 1.10 1.72
CA PHE A 12 8.97 2.33 0.94
C PHE A 12 8.18 3.48 1.55
N TRP A 13 6.90 3.26 1.83
CA TRP A 13 6.00 4.28 2.36
C TRP A 13 6.43 4.77 3.73
N LEU A 14 6.79 3.86 4.66
CA LEU A 14 7.25 4.24 6.00
C LEU A 14 8.48 5.14 5.94
N LEU A 15 9.46 4.79 5.10
CA LEU A 15 10.68 5.59 5.01
C LEU A 15 10.44 6.96 4.38
N ARG A 16 9.49 7.04 3.44
CA ARG A 16 9.04 8.33 2.91
C ARG A 16 8.32 9.15 3.99
N ALA A 17 7.43 8.51 4.75
CA ALA A 17 6.73 9.13 5.89
C ALA A 17 7.68 9.62 6.98
N TYR A 18 8.86 9.01 7.15
CA TYR A 18 9.87 9.44 8.11
C TYR A 18 11.05 10.21 7.48
N GLY A 19 10.86 10.76 6.27
CA GLY A 19 11.76 11.76 5.70
C GLY A 19 13.02 11.21 5.01
N HIS A 20 13.06 9.92 4.67
CA HIS A 20 14.17 9.36 3.93
C HIS A 20 14.19 9.93 2.48
N PRO A 21 15.31 10.55 2.04
CA PRO A 21 15.32 11.37 0.82
C PRO A 21 15.31 10.57 -0.50
N ASP A 22 15.90 9.37 -0.52
CA ASP A 22 15.91 8.49 -1.71
C ASP A 22 15.53 7.06 -1.32
N VAL A 23 14.27 6.71 -1.57
CA VAL A 23 13.72 5.37 -1.37
C VAL A 23 13.13 4.91 -2.71
N ARG A 24 13.41 3.67 -3.09
CA ARG A 24 12.95 3.05 -4.34
C ARG A 24 12.50 1.62 -4.08
N MET A 25 11.71 1.10 -5.00
CA MET A 25 11.27 -0.30 -4.99
C MET A 25 11.82 -0.97 -6.24
N LEU A 26 12.35 -2.17 -6.08
CA LEU A 26 12.60 -3.05 -7.21
C LEU A 26 11.30 -3.77 -7.55
N MET A 27 10.80 -3.51 -8.76
CA MET A 27 9.62 -4.19 -9.27
C MET A 27 9.99 -5.58 -9.79
N GLY A 28 9.16 -6.55 -9.46
CA GLY A 28 9.35 -7.95 -9.84
C GLY A 28 9.90 -8.82 -8.72
N SER A 29 9.84 -10.13 -8.97
CA SER A 29 10.26 -11.19 -8.07
C SER A 29 11.74 -11.54 -8.24
N CYS A 30 12.30 -12.23 -7.24
CA CYS A 30 13.64 -12.82 -7.37
C CYS A 30 13.75 -13.78 -8.57
N ALA A 31 12.65 -14.43 -8.96
CA ALA A 31 12.61 -15.30 -10.14
C ALA A 31 12.79 -14.48 -11.43
N GLN A 32 12.03 -13.40 -11.61
CA GLN A 32 12.18 -12.48 -12.76
C GLN A 32 13.58 -11.86 -12.81
N TRP A 33 14.16 -11.53 -11.65
CA TRP A 33 15.55 -11.04 -11.57
C TRP A 33 16.54 -12.08 -12.11
N ALA A 34 16.38 -13.35 -11.73
CA ALA A 34 17.22 -14.45 -12.21
C ALA A 34 17.01 -14.76 -13.70
N GLU A 35 15.78 -14.71 -14.20
CA GLU A 35 15.44 -14.92 -15.62
C GLU A 35 16.11 -13.90 -16.54
N GLN A 36 16.29 -12.67 -16.06
CA GLN A 36 17.01 -11.61 -16.76
C GLN A 36 18.54 -11.73 -16.66
N ALA A 37 19.06 -12.86 -16.14
CA ALA A 37 20.48 -13.14 -15.95
C ALA A 37 21.21 -12.10 -15.07
N HIS A 38 20.48 -11.43 -14.17
CA HIS A 38 21.11 -10.58 -13.17
C HIS A 38 21.81 -11.41 -12.10
N ARG A 39 22.86 -10.84 -11.50
CA ARG A 39 23.61 -11.51 -10.43
C ARG A 39 22.77 -11.59 -9.16
N TRP A 40 22.88 -12.71 -8.45
CA TRP A 40 22.31 -12.94 -7.13
C TRP A 40 23.27 -13.81 -6.30
N SER A 41 23.09 -13.83 -4.98
CA SER A 41 23.90 -14.65 -4.06
C SER A 41 23.01 -15.20 -2.94
N THR A 42 23.43 -16.33 -2.38
CA THR A 42 22.89 -16.93 -1.13
C THR A 42 23.79 -16.66 0.07
N ASP A 43 24.93 -16.00 -0.13
CA ASP A 43 25.87 -15.68 0.93
C ASP A 43 25.19 -14.73 1.93
N SER A 44 25.47 -14.93 3.22
CA SER A 44 25.02 -13.99 4.22
C SER A 44 25.69 -12.63 3.97
N PRO A 45 24.93 -11.52 3.93
CA PRO A 45 25.53 -10.21 3.77
C PRO A 45 26.45 -9.92 4.96
N ALA A 46 27.58 -9.28 4.70
CA ALA A 46 28.42 -8.77 5.77
C ALA A 46 27.64 -7.75 6.60
N GLU A 47 27.91 -7.71 7.90
CA GLU A 47 27.30 -6.73 8.80
C GLU A 47 27.69 -5.32 8.35
N ALA A 48 26.69 -4.49 8.06
CA ALA A 48 26.90 -3.11 7.63
C ALA A 48 26.53 -2.15 8.76
N VAL A 49 27.44 -1.21 9.07
CA VAL A 49 27.11 -0.10 9.96
C VAL A 49 26.29 0.92 9.16
N ALA A 50 24.98 0.95 9.41
CA ALA A 50 24.11 1.94 8.79
C ALA A 50 24.30 3.31 9.49
N PRO A 51 24.40 4.42 8.74
CA PRO A 51 24.36 5.74 9.34
C PRO A 51 23.00 5.95 10.02
N ARG A 52 23.00 6.60 11.19
CA ARG A 52 21.75 7.07 11.79
C ARG A 52 21.16 8.15 10.89
N LEU A 53 19.97 7.88 10.36
CA LEU A 53 19.20 8.87 9.65
C LEU A 53 18.31 9.59 10.65
N PRO A 54 18.32 10.93 10.69
CA PRO A 54 17.34 11.67 11.49
C PRO A 54 15.95 11.38 10.93
N LEU A 55 15.03 10.96 11.79
CA LEU A 55 13.63 10.76 11.42
C LEU A 55 12.96 12.14 11.40
N SER A 56 12.28 12.45 10.29
CA SER A 56 11.42 13.62 10.15
C SER A 56 10.06 13.12 9.68
N GLU A 57 9.12 13.00 10.60
CA GLU A 57 7.77 12.54 10.27
C GLU A 57 7.03 13.58 9.43
N ASP A 58 6.50 13.15 8.29
CA ASP A 58 5.54 13.88 7.48
C ASP A 58 4.13 13.36 7.81
N ALA A 59 3.47 14.06 8.74
CA ALA A 59 2.14 13.71 9.20
C ALA A 59 1.07 13.78 8.08
N THR A 60 1.35 14.37 6.92
CA THR A 60 0.41 14.39 5.79
C THR A 60 0.31 13.04 5.08
N LEU A 61 1.29 12.17 5.28
CA LEU A 61 1.30 10.83 4.69
C LEU A 61 0.55 9.81 5.54
N ILE A 62 0.24 10.09 6.81
CA ILE A 62 -0.41 9.16 7.74
C ILE A 62 -1.74 9.73 8.22
N ALA A 63 -2.84 9.04 7.93
CA ALA A 63 -4.13 9.33 8.54
C ALA A 63 -4.32 8.45 9.78
N ASP A 64 -4.51 9.08 10.94
CA ASP A 64 -4.88 8.38 12.16
C ASP A 64 -6.40 8.16 12.25
N ARG A 65 -6.85 7.53 13.33
CA ARG A 65 -8.28 7.27 13.56
C ARG A 65 -9.10 8.56 13.57
N GLN A 66 -8.61 9.63 14.18
CA GLN A 66 -9.35 10.88 14.31
C GLN A 66 -9.52 11.55 12.95
N ALA A 67 -8.47 11.54 12.12
CA ALA A 67 -8.54 12.03 10.74
C ALA A 67 -9.57 11.24 9.92
N VAL A 68 -9.60 9.91 10.05
CA VAL A 68 -10.60 9.07 9.38
C VAL A 68 -12.02 9.35 9.87
N GLU A 69 -12.23 9.52 11.17
CA GLU A 69 -13.55 9.87 11.72
C GLU A 69 -14.04 11.24 11.20
N ALA A 70 -13.15 12.23 11.17
CA ALA A 70 -13.45 13.55 10.60
C ALA A 70 -13.77 13.48 9.10
N ALA A 71 -13.08 12.62 8.34
CA ALA A 71 -13.37 12.38 6.93
C ALA A 71 -14.75 11.76 6.72
N VAL A 72 -15.15 10.81 7.58
CA VAL A 72 -16.49 10.21 7.55
C VAL A 72 -17.58 11.23 7.85
N GLU A 73 -17.34 12.12 8.82
CA GLU A 73 -18.33 13.13 9.22
C GLU A 73 -18.48 14.26 8.19
N SER A 74 -17.37 14.72 7.62
CA SER A 74 -17.36 15.86 6.70
C SER A 74 -17.60 15.48 5.24
N GLY A 75 -17.19 14.27 4.83
CA GLY A 75 -17.13 13.85 3.43
C GLY A 75 -16.13 14.64 2.59
N ALA A 76 -15.16 15.33 3.21
CA ALA A 76 -14.19 16.17 2.51
C ALA A 76 -13.08 15.36 1.82
N GLU A 77 -12.77 14.17 2.33
CA GLU A 77 -11.79 13.25 1.77
C GLU A 77 -12.44 12.02 1.16
N LEU A 78 -11.85 11.51 0.08
CA LEU A 78 -12.21 10.21 -0.47
C LEU A 78 -11.57 9.11 0.37
N LEU A 79 -12.39 8.25 0.96
CA LEU A 79 -11.93 7.04 1.64
C LEU A 79 -11.79 5.91 0.61
N LEU A 80 -10.58 5.41 0.40
CA LEU A 80 -10.28 4.37 -0.58
C LEU A 80 -9.91 3.05 0.09
N ASP A 81 -10.79 2.06 -0.03
CA ASP A 81 -10.58 0.70 0.48
C ASP A 81 -9.94 -0.18 -0.60
N VAL A 82 -8.71 -0.64 -0.37
CA VAL A 82 -7.98 -1.49 -1.34
C VAL A 82 -8.04 -2.99 -1.04
N ARG A 83 -8.94 -3.40 -0.15
CA ARG A 83 -9.16 -4.82 0.19
C ARG A 83 -9.97 -5.53 -0.90
N ALA A 84 -10.03 -6.87 -0.81
CA ALA A 84 -10.83 -7.66 -1.74
C ALA A 84 -12.33 -7.32 -1.61
N PRO A 85 -13.15 -7.49 -2.67
CA PRO A 85 -14.58 -7.20 -2.62
C PRO A 85 -15.32 -7.92 -1.48
N ALA A 86 -15.00 -9.19 -1.22
CA ALA A 86 -15.59 -9.94 -0.10
C ALA A 86 -15.24 -9.35 1.29
N GLU A 87 -14.08 -8.69 1.44
CA GLU A 87 -13.75 -7.97 2.68
C GLU A 87 -14.55 -6.67 2.79
N TYR A 88 -14.66 -5.93 1.69
CA TYR A 88 -15.39 -4.67 1.60
C TYR A 88 -16.91 -4.87 1.83
N HIS A 89 -17.53 -5.86 1.19
CA HIS A 89 -18.95 -6.18 1.34
C HIS A 89 -19.32 -6.85 2.67
N GLY A 90 -18.33 -7.19 3.50
CA GLY A 90 -18.53 -7.79 4.81
C GLY A 90 -18.84 -9.28 4.79
N GLU A 91 -18.54 -9.97 3.69
CA GLU A 91 -18.63 -11.43 3.59
C GLU A 91 -17.50 -12.12 4.39
N ARG A 92 -16.34 -11.46 4.53
CA ARG A 92 -15.23 -11.89 5.41
C ARG A 92 -14.49 -10.69 6.00
N PHE A 93 -13.75 -10.90 7.09
CA PHE A 93 -12.92 -9.85 7.69
C PHE A 93 -11.51 -9.78 7.09
N TRP A 94 -10.86 -10.94 6.94
CA TRP A 94 -9.46 -11.07 6.52
C TRP A 94 -9.32 -12.06 5.34
N PRO A 95 -8.27 -11.96 4.49
CA PRO A 95 -8.07 -12.89 3.36
C PRO A 95 -8.13 -14.39 3.69
N SER A 96 -7.65 -14.80 4.87
CA SER A 96 -7.70 -16.19 5.34
C SER A 96 -9.02 -16.60 6.00
N GLY A 97 -10.01 -15.71 6.08
CA GLY A 97 -11.31 -16.00 6.69
C GLY A 97 -11.27 -16.19 8.22
N ALA A 98 -10.18 -15.77 8.88
CA ALA A 98 -10.05 -15.88 10.33
C ALA A 98 -11.26 -15.22 11.05
N SER A 99 -12.04 -16.06 11.72
CA SER A 99 -13.15 -15.75 12.62
C SER A 99 -12.65 -16.17 14.01
N ALA A 100 -12.74 -15.44 15.12
CA ALA A 100 -13.82 -14.57 15.55
C ALA A 100 -13.37 -13.48 16.58
N ASP A 101 -12.07 -13.20 16.73
CA ASP A 101 -11.57 -12.23 17.74
C ASP A 101 -10.76 -11.06 17.15
N VAL A 102 -10.76 -10.89 15.82
CA VAL A 102 -9.77 -10.04 15.11
C VAL A 102 -10.34 -8.79 14.43
N GLY A 103 -11.67 -8.61 14.39
CA GLY A 103 -12.31 -7.40 13.85
C GLY A 103 -13.71 -7.64 13.25
N ARG A 104 -14.33 -6.57 12.76
CA ARG A 104 -15.68 -6.56 12.16
C ARG A 104 -15.58 -6.53 10.64
N ALA A 105 -16.31 -7.42 9.96
CA ALA A 105 -16.41 -7.39 8.49
C ALA A 105 -17.18 -6.15 8.00
N GLY A 106 -16.95 -5.76 6.75
CA GLY A 106 -17.50 -4.54 6.14
C GLY A 106 -16.42 -3.47 5.94
N HIS A 107 -16.84 -2.26 5.62
CA HIS A 107 -15.97 -1.13 5.27
C HIS A 107 -16.36 0.15 6.04
N ILE A 108 -15.52 1.18 5.90
CA ILE A 108 -15.78 2.50 6.48
C ILE A 108 -16.91 3.16 5.66
N PRO A 109 -17.96 3.73 6.29
CA PRO A 109 -19.05 4.37 5.55
C PRO A 109 -18.55 5.42 4.55
N GLY A 110 -19.09 5.39 3.34
CA GLY A 110 -18.71 6.32 2.26
C GLY A 110 -17.44 5.95 1.50
N ALA A 111 -16.72 4.89 1.90
CA ALA A 111 -15.54 4.43 1.18
C ALA A 111 -15.88 3.88 -0.22
N VAL A 112 -14.94 4.02 -1.15
CA VAL A 112 -14.96 3.40 -2.47
C VAL A 112 -13.97 2.23 -2.49
N ASN A 113 -14.32 1.12 -3.14
CA ASN A 113 -13.45 -0.06 -3.21
C ASN A 113 -12.68 -0.14 -4.53
N VAL A 114 -11.34 -0.18 -4.44
CA VAL A 114 -10.45 -0.49 -5.57
C VAL A 114 -9.52 -1.62 -5.13
N PRO A 115 -9.88 -2.89 -5.36
CA PRO A 115 -9.07 -4.02 -4.92
C PRO A 115 -7.63 -3.93 -5.44
N ILE A 116 -6.64 -4.16 -4.56
CA ILE A 116 -5.22 -4.03 -4.92
C ILE A 116 -4.79 -4.93 -6.09
N ASP A 117 -5.48 -6.05 -6.31
CA ASP A 117 -5.18 -6.92 -7.45
C ASP A 117 -5.42 -6.24 -8.81
N LEU A 118 -6.20 -5.16 -8.85
CA LEU A 118 -6.40 -4.36 -10.07
C LEU A 118 -5.19 -3.51 -10.42
N VAL A 119 -4.31 -3.17 -9.47
CA VAL A 119 -3.13 -2.32 -9.75
C VAL A 119 -1.93 -3.13 -10.26
N ARG A 120 -1.99 -4.45 -10.14
CA ARG A 120 -0.92 -5.37 -10.54
C ARG A 120 -1.12 -5.87 -11.97
N ALA A 121 -0.01 -6.02 -12.68
CA ALA A 121 0.06 -6.73 -13.95
C ALA A 121 0.10 -8.25 -13.70
N GLU A 122 -0.09 -9.05 -14.76
CA GLU A 122 -0.09 -10.52 -14.67
C GLU A 122 1.24 -11.08 -14.15
N ASP A 123 2.34 -10.37 -14.40
CA ASP A 123 3.69 -10.74 -13.96
C ASP A 123 4.01 -10.27 -12.53
N GLY A 124 3.03 -9.71 -11.81
CA GLY A 124 3.15 -9.23 -10.43
C GLY A 124 3.82 -7.85 -10.30
N THR A 125 4.20 -7.20 -11.41
CA THR A 125 4.63 -5.79 -11.38
C THR A 125 3.43 -4.85 -11.29
N LEU A 126 3.68 -3.54 -11.19
CA LEU A 126 2.63 -2.53 -11.26
C LEU A 126 2.25 -2.32 -12.72
N LYS A 127 0.95 -2.08 -12.96
CA LYS A 127 0.48 -1.65 -14.27
C LYS A 127 1.13 -0.32 -14.71
N PRO A 128 1.16 -0.05 -16.03
CA PRO A 128 1.56 1.24 -16.56
C PRO A 128 0.81 2.41 -15.93
N ALA A 129 1.46 3.57 -15.82
CA ALA A 129 0.93 4.73 -15.12
C ALA A 129 -0.38 5.28 -15.70
N ASP A 130 -0.61 5.13 -17.01
CA ASP A 130 -1.86 5.49 -17.68
C ASP A 130 -3.02 4.54 -17.36
N GLU A 131 -2.76 3.23 -17.27
CA GLU A 131 -3.74 2.26 -16.77
C GLU A 131 -4.09 2.54 -15.30
N LEU A 132 -3.09 2.79 -14.46
CA LEU A 132 -3.30 3.13 -13.05
C LEU A 132 -4.14 4.39 -12.89
N ARG A 133 -3.83 5.46 -13.64
CA ARG A 133 -4.66 6.68 -13.66
C ARG A 133 -6.10 6.36 -14.02
N THR A 134 -6.32 5.57 -15.06
CA THR A 134 -7.68 5.18 -15.49
C THR A 134 -8.44 4.45 -14.37
N ILE A 135 -7.78 3.52 -13.67
CA ILE A 135 -8.37 2.77 -12.55
C ILE A 135 -8.78 3.71 -11.41
N PHE A 136 -7.89 4.60 -11.00
CA PHE A 136 -8.11 5.50 -9.87
C PHE A 136 -9.07 6.65 -10.20
N ASP A 137 -9.01 7.21 -11.42
CA ASP A 137 -9.95 8.23 -11.91
C ASP A 137 -11.39 7.69 -11.91
N ALA A 138 -11.59 6.44 -12.34
CA ALA A 138 -12.90 5.78 -12.32
C ALA A 138 -13.46 5.60 -10.90
N ALA A 139 -12.60 5.60 -9.89
CA ALA A 139 -12.97 5.54 -8.47
C ALA A 139 -13.11 6.93 -7.81
N GLY A 140 -12.94 8.01 -8.56
CA GLY A 140 -13.05 9.38 -8.07
C GLY A 140 -11.75 9.97 -7.48
N VAL A 141 -10.60 9.32 -7.69
CA VAL A 141 -9.27 9.83 -7.30
C VAL A 141 -8.78 10.79 -8.40
N THR A 142 -9.44 11.94 -8.50
CA THR A 142 -9.18 12.94 -9.56
C THR A 142 -8.17 14.02 -9.16
N GLY A 143 -7.74 14.03 -7.90
CA GLY A 143 -6.90 15.08 -7.31
C GLY A 143 -7.66 16.34 -6.86
N GLU A 144 -8.99 16.37 -6.99
CA GLU A 144 -9.82 17.49 -6.53
C GLU A 144 -10.05 17.50 -5.01
N GLN A 145 -9.86 16.35 -4.37
CA GLN A 145 -10.01 16.15 -2.93
C GLN A 145 -8.89 15.26 -2.38
N PRO A 146 -8.52 15.39 -1.10
CA PRO A 146 -7.57 14.47 -0.48
C PRO A 146 -8.11 13.04 -0.47
N VAL A 147 -7.20 12.06 -0.46
CA VAL A 147 -7.54 10.64 -0.45
C VAL A 147 -6.90 9.98 0.76
N ILE A 148 -7.70 9.24 1.53
CA ILE A 148 -7.21 8.38 2.59
C ILE A 148 -7.34 6.94 2.12
N VAL A 149 -6.19 6.31 1.85
CA VAL A 149 -6.13 4.91 1.40
C VAL A 149 -5.97 4.00 2.60
N TYR A 150 -6.76 2.93 2.67
CA TYR A 150 -6.66 1.97 3.75
C TYR A 150 -6.86 0.53 3.30
N CYS A 151 -6.31 -0.37 4.12
CA CYS A 151 -6.62 -1.78 4.12
C CYS A 151 -6.63 -2.25 5.58
N THR A 152 -6.53 -3.55 5.84
CA THR A 152 -6.63 -4.04 7.21
C THR A 152 -5.44 -3.70 8.11
N ILE A 153 -4.21 -3.63 7.56
CA ILE A 153 -2.96 -3.38 8.34
C ILE A 153 -1.96 -2.45 7.63
N GLY A 154 -2.43 -1.64 6.68
CA GLY A 154 -1.57 -0.72 5.92
C GLY A 154 -0.78 -1.34 4.76
N ASN A 155 -0.43 -2.64 4.79
CA ASN A 155 0.46 -3.23 3.75
C ASN A 155 -0.04 -3.06 2.30
N ARG A 156 -1.31 -3.36 2.02
CA ARG A 156 -1.90 -3.16 0.67
C ARG A 156 -2.13 -1.69 0.38
N ALA A 157 -2.43 -0.89 1.40
CA ALA A 157 -2.66 0.54 1.26
C ALA A 157 -1.39 1.28 0.86
N SER A 158 -0.22 0.85 1.33
CA SER A 158 1.07 1.42 0.93
C SER A 158 1.47 1.12 -0.53
N GLU A 159 0.81 0.16 -1.18
CA GLU A 159 1.06 -0.19 -2.59
C GLU A 159 0.21 0.63 -3.56
N ALA A 160 -0.98 1.05 -3.12
CA ALA A 160 -1.85 1.95 -3.86
C ALA A 160 -1.39 3.41 -3.70
#